data_AF-A0A838UTF2-F1
#
_entry.id   AF-A0A838UTF2-F1
#
_cell.length_a   1.000
_cell.length_b   1.000
_cell.length_c   1.000
_cell.angle_alpha   90.00
_cell.angle_beta   90.00
_cell.angle_gamma   90.00
#
_symmetry.space_group_name_H-M   'P 1'
#
loop_
_entity.id
_entity.type
_entity.pdbx_description
1 polymer ?
#
loop_
_entity_poly.entity_id
_entity_poly.type
_entity_poly.pdbx_seq_one_letter_code
_entity_poly.pdbx_strand_id
1 'polypeptide(L)'
;MTDDDRWATWRREGYVALDAPYAGDVTTLTGTEYTARRATLPSPTRDAFTRLWTFAHDPHERDSVLVNQGRTLLGSATITGPYYYVAGAHDAHRLPVQWERLGTFELTGTGWRMPLAKLTPAAASALLAALPAPATMPASPSLPAGLREDPAAYAARSPAPQPYDLARCAAETGLDLSQVVRYAQAITRKGQAILAGPPGTGKTYLAERLARALSAAGGFWEMVQFHPAYSYEDFIQGIRPQSTPDGRLSYPLLPGRFLDFCARAQMHAGLCLLVIDEINRANLASVFGEVMALLEYRDHAIPLAGGGTFAIPKNVAIIGTMNTADRSIALVDYALRRRFAFIELGPNYETLRRFHGRVGFSVAGLISTLQRLNAAIGDPHYALGISYFLRDDLATTLPDIWAMEVEPYLAELFFDRPAEMEAWRWPAIRARVLPKPRG
;
A
#
# COMPACT_ATOMS: atom_id res chain seq x y z
N MET A 1 14.92 3.59 22.22
CA MET A 1 14.90 2.12 22.13
C MET A 1 16.32 1.63 22.27
N THR A 2 16.55 0.51 22.95
CA THR A 2 17.87 -0.13 22.93
C THR A 2 18.15 -0.69 21.53
N ASP A 3 19.41 -0.86 21.13
CA ASP A 3 19.74 -1.40 19.79
C ASP A 3 19.16 -2.81 19.58
N ASP A 4 18.99 -3.58 20.66
CA ASP A 4 18.40 -4.93 20.63
C ASP A 4 16.89 -4.89 20.29
N ASP A 5 16.16 -3.88 20.77
CA ASP A 5 14.73 -3.67 20.44
C ASP A 5 14.53 -3.27 18.97
N ARG A 6 15.48 -2.51 18.41
CA ARG A 6 15.45 -2.09 17.00
C ARG A 6 15.69 -3.27 16.08
N TRP A 7 16.70 -4.08 16.37
CA TRP A 7 16.98 -5.31 15.63
C TRP A 7 15.81 -6.30 15.65
N ALA A 8 15.15 -6.47 16.80
CA ALA A 8 13.95 -7.31 16.90
C ALA A 8 12.80 -6.80 16.01
N THR A 9 12.64 -5.48 15.92
CA THR A 9 11.62 -4.83 15.09
C THR A 9 11.92 -5.01 13.59
N TRP A 10 13.17 -4.79 13.17
CA TRP A 10 13.61 -4.95 11.78
C TRP A 10 13.44 -6.39 11.26
N ARG A 11 13.74 -7.37 12.12
CA ARG A 11 13.50 -8.78 11.83
C ARG A 11 12.02 -9.11 11.65
N ARG A 12 11.18 -8.62 12.56
CA ARG A 12 9.74 -8.89 12.56
C ARG A 12 9.02 -8.22 11.39
N GLU A 13 9.44 -7.00 11.03
CA GLU A 13 8.76 -6.16 10.04
C GLU A 13 9.42 -6.19 8.66
N GLY A 14 10.55 -6.90 8.51
CA GLY A 14 11.14 -7.19 7.19
C GLY A 14 11.78 -5.97 6.52
N TYR A 15 12.50 -5.15 7.28
CA TYR A 15 13.23 -4.01 6.73
C TYR A 15 14.55 -3.79 7.46
N VAL A 16 15.49 -3.11 6.80
CA VAL A 16 16.64 -2.46 7.46
C VAL A 16 16.44 -0.96 7.39
N ALA A 17 16.93 -0.23 8.40
CA ALA A 17 16.76 1.21 8.45
C ALA A 17 18.04 1.94 8.83
N LEU A 18 18.09 3.22 8.45
CA LEU A 18 19.14 4.14 8.87
C LEU A 18 18.51 5.29 9.64
N ASP A 19 19.06 5.61 10.81
CA ASP A 19 18.54 6.69 11.63
C ASP A 19 19.13 8.04 11.17
N ALA A 20 18.29 8.91 10.63
CA ALA A 20 18.69 10.24 10.14
C ALA A 20 17.54 11.25 10.24
N PRO A 21 17.04 11.53 11.46
CA PRO A 21 15.81 12.29 11.67
C PRO A 21 15.90 13.75 11.20
N TYR A 22 17.13 14.26 11.03
CA TYR A 22 17.41 15.62 10.55
C TYR A 22 17.33 15.77 9.02
N ALA A 23 17.25 14.66 8.27
CA ALA A 23 17.35 14.70 6.80
C ALA A 23 16.01 14.95 6.11
N GLY A 24 14.89 14.47 6.68
CA GLY A 24 13.60 14.42 6.01
C GLY A 24 13.61 13.47 4.81
N ASP A 25 12.55 13.46 3.99
CA ASP A 25 12.51 12.58 2.82
C ASP A 25 13.60 12.97 1.80
N VAL A 26 14.42 11.99 1.42
CA VAL A 26 15.51 12.16 0.44
C VAL A 26 15.13 11.67 -0.95
N THR A 27 13.98 11.01 -1.13
CA THR A 27 13.47 10.60 -2.46
C THR A 27 13.08 11.80 -3.32
N THR A 28 12.72 12.92 -2.69
CA THR A 28 12.25 14.12 -3.38
C THR A 28 13.40 15.05 -3.81
N LEU A 29 14.65 14.73 -3.47
CA LEU A 29 15.81 15.55 -3.77
C LEU A 29 16.43 15.13 -5.10
N THR A 30 16.66 16.09 -6.00
CA THR A 30 17.49 15.89 -7.20
C THR A 30 18.98 15.86 -6.84
N GLY A 31 19.83 15.29 -7.71
CA GLY A 31 21.28 15.20 -7.48
C GLY A 31 21.97 16.57 -7.31
N THR A 32 21.43 17.62 -7.95
CA THR A 32 21.87 19.02 -7.79
C THR A 32 21.47 19.58 -6.42
N GLU A 33 20.23 19.34 -5.98
CA GLU A 33 19.73 19.75 -4.66
C GLU A 33 20.45 19.03 -3.51
N TYR A 34 20.75 17.74 -3.68
CA TYR A 34 21.59 16.98 -2.76
C TYR A 34 22.98 17.63 -2.60
N THR A 35 23.63 17.96 -3.71
CA THR A 35 24.98 18.54 -3.68
C THR A 35 24.98 19.91 -2.99
N ALA A 36 24.00 20.75 -3.29
CA ALA A 36 23.81 22.05 -2.64
C ALA A 36 23.55 21.91 -1.13
N ARG A 37 22.65 21.02 -0.72
CA ARG A 37 22.31 20.78 0.68
C ARG A 37 23.45 20.14 1.47
N ARG A 38 24.22 19.25 0.85
CA ARG A 38 25.41 18.65 1.46
C ARG A 38 26.51 19.69 1.74
N ALA A 39 26.69 20.66 0.85
CA ALA A 39 27.71 21.69 1.00
C ALA A 39 27.47 22.62 2.20
N THR A 40 26.21 22.83 2.59
CA THR A 40 25.82 23.69 3.72
C THR A 40 25.89 23.01 5.08
N LEU A 41 26.01 21.67 5.14
CA LEU A 41 26.06 20.92 6.40
C LEU A 41 27.47 20.88 7.01
N PRO A 42 27.62 21.04 8.34
CA PRO A 42 28.89 20.82 9.04
C PRO A 42 29.21 19.33 9.19
N SER A 43 30.49 18.97 9.36
CA SER A 43 30.88 17.61 9.82
C SER A 43 30.56 17.49 11.32
N PRO A 44 29.98 16.38 11.81
CA PRO A 44 29.81 15.07 11.17
C PRO A 44 28.48 14.85 10.43
N THR A 45 27.55 15.82 10.47
CA THR A 45 26.22 15.73 9.86
C THR A 45 26.28 15.55 8.34
N ARG A 46 27.26 16.20 7.70
CA ARG A 46 27.56 16.03 6.27
C ARG A 46 27.84 14.58 5.89
N ASP A 47 28.64 13.88 6.69
CA ASP A 47 29.05 12.49 6.41
C ASP A 47 27.88 11.53 6.62
N ALA A 48 27.04 11.80 7.62
CA ALA A 48 25.82 11.06 7.87
C ALA A 48 24.76 11.29 6.77
N PHE A 49 24.64 12.51 6.25
CA PHE A 49 23.77 12.83 5.12
C PHE A 49 24.23 12.15 3.81
N THR A 50 25.56 12.09 3.56
CA THR A 50 26.10 11.32 2.44
C THR A 50 25.81 9.83 2.57
N ARG A 51 25.93 9.25 3.78
CA ARG A 51 25.56 7.84 4.01
C ARG A 51 24.09 7.56 3.75
N LEU A 52 23.21 8.45 4.19
CA LEU A 52 21.78 8.32 3.92
C LEU A 52 21.48 8.39 2.41
N TRP A 53 22.12 9.31 1.70
CA TRP A 53 21.98 9.41 0.25
C TRP A 53 22.39 8.11 -0.45
N THR A 54 23.54 7.55 -0.07
CA THR A 54 24.00 6.24 -0.55
C THR A 54 22.99 5.15 -0.19
N PHE A 55 22.51 5.08 1.07
CA PHE A 55 21.52 4.09 1.50
C PHE A 55 20.21 4.14 0.69
N ALA A 56 19.79 5.34 0.26
CA ALA A 56 18.55 5.51 -0.49
C ALA A 56 18.68 5.25 -2.00
N HIS A 57 19.86 5.48 -2.60
CA HIS A 57 20.02 5.50 -4.06
C HIS A 57 20.95 4.44 -4.64
N ASP A 58 21.87 3.89 -3.84
CA ASP A 58 22.90 2.95 -4.31
C ASP A 58 22.46 1.48 -4.24
N PRO A 59 21.65 1.03 -3.26
CA PRO A 59 21.17 -0.35 -3.21
C PRO A 59 20.08 -0.64 -4.25
N HIS A 60 20.21 -1.80 -4.89
CA HIS A 60 19.23 -2.30 -5.84
C HIS A 60 18.52 -3.55 -5.32
N GLU A 61 17.36 -3.86 -5.90
CA GLU A 61 16.67 -5.12 -5.63
C GLU A 61 17.61 -6.30 -5.93
N ARG A 62 17.59 -7.31 -5.05
CA ARG A 62 18.48 -8.47 -5.03
C ARG A 62 19.90 -8.23 -4.50
N ASP A 63 20.26 -7.02 -4.11
CA ASP A 63 21.51 -6.81 -3.40
C ASP A 63 21.44 -7.42 -1.99
N SER A 64 22.54 -8.03 -1.54
CA SER A 64 22.66 -8.58 -0.19
C SER A 64 23.08 -7.50 0.80
N VAL A 65 22.34 -7.39 1.90
CA VAL A 65 22.63 -6.53 3.04
C VAL A 65 23.08 -7.38 4.22
N LEU A 66 24.16 -6.95 4.85
CA LEU A 66 24.68 -7.54 6.08
C LEU A 66 24.46 -6.54 7.21
N VAL A 67 23.80 -7.00 8.29
CA VAL A 67 23.52 -6.16 9.46
C VAL A 67 24.42 -6.58 10.60
N ASN A 68 25.11 -5.60 11.18
CA ASN A 68 26.02 -5.80 12.29
C ASN A 68 25.76 -4.81 13.43
N GLN A 69 26.12 -5.22 14.65
CA GLN A 69 26.14 -4.38 15.84
C GLN A 69 27.57 -4.43 16.41
N GLY A 70 28.30 -3.33 16.26
CA GLY A 70 29.73 -3.29 16.59
C GLY A 70 30.53 -4.28 15.75
N ARG A 71 31.07 -5.33 16.39
CA ARG A 71 31.83 -6.40 15.71
C ARG A 71 31.00 -7.66 15.49
N THR A 72 29.73 -7.67 15.85
CA THR A 72 28.89 -8.87 15.74
C THR A 72 27.99 -8.73 14.53
N LEU A 73 28.12 -9.63 13.54
CA LEU A 73 27.11 -9.77 12.51
C LEU A 73 25.85 -10.37 13.14
N LEU A 74 24.70 -9.76 12.87
CA LEU A 74 23.40 -10.17 13.39
C LEU A 74 22.59 -10.98 12.34
N GLY A 75 22.81 -10.69 11.05
CA GLY A 75 22.17 -11.43 9.97
C GLY A 75 22.49 -10.91 8.58
N SER A 76 22.12 -11.71 7.58
CA SER A 76 22.11 -11.34 6.17
C SER A 76 20.69 -11.33 5.62
N ALA A 77 20.42 -10.38 4.74
CA ALA A 77 19.13 -10.26 4.07
C ALA A 77 19.33 -9.82 2.63
N THR A 78 18.35 -10.08 1.78
CA THR A 78 18.34 -9.61 0.39
C THR A 78 17.30 -8.52 0.24
N ILE A 79 17.64 -7.44 -0.46
CA ILE A 79 16.74 -6.31 -0.69
C ILE A 79 15.62 -6.75 -1.62
N THR A 80 14.38 -6.53 -1.20
CA THR A 80 13.17 -6.98 -1.91
C THR A 80 12.40 -5.85 -2.58
N GLY A 81 12.88 -4.61 -2.50
CA GLY A 81 12.18 -3.45 -3.05
C GLY A 81 12.97 -2.16 -2.86
N PRO A 82 12.48 -1.05 -3.45
CA PRO A 82 13.15 0.23 -3.38
C PRO A 82 13.12 0.81 -1.97
N TYR A 83 14.05 1.73 -1.72
CA TYR A 83 14.04 2.59 -0.54
C TYR A 83 12.72 3.35 -0.41
N TYR A 84 12.21 3.49 0.81
CA TYR A 84 11.05 4.31 1.12
C TYR A 84 11.20 5.04 2.46
N TYR A 85 10.50 6.16 2.59
CA TYR A 85 10.52 7.02 3.78
C TYR A 85 9.19 6.97 4.54
N VAL A 86 9.25 6.83 5.86
CA VAL A 86 8.08 6.83 6.76
C VAL A 86 8.15 8.02 7.70
N ALA A 87 7.37 9.07 7.40
CA ALA A 87 7.35 10.29 8.19
C ALA A 87 6.92 10.03 9.66
N GLY A 88 7.65 10.61 10.61
CA GLY A 88 7.35 10.51 12.04
C GLY A 88 7.77 9.21 12.73
N ALA A 89 8.35 8.25 12.00
CA ALA A 89 8.94 7.04 12.59
C ALA A 89 10.39 7.28 13.03
N HIS A 90 10.83 6.64 14.13
CA HIS A 90 12.23 6.70 14.59
C HIS A 90 13.20 6.01 13.61
N ASP A 91 12.71 5.04 12.83
CA ASP A 91 13.41 4.39 11.73
C ASP A 91 12.77 4.80 10.40
N ALA A 92 12.80 6.11 10.09
CA ALA A 92 12.06 6.67 8.96
C ALA A 92 12.59 6.21 7.60
N HIS A 93 13.90 5.96 7.49
CA HIS A 93 14.57 5.62 6.23
C HIS A 93 14.70 4.11 6.11
N ARG A 94 13.93 3.46 5.23
CA ARG A 94 13.80 2.01 5.20
C ARG A 94 14.13 1.41 3.84
N LEU A 95 14.76 0.23 3.88
CA LEU A 95 14.86 -0.69 2.74
C LEU A 95 14.12 -1.98 3.12
N PRO A 96 13.16 -2.44 2.31
CA PRO A 96 12.51 -3.71 2.54
C PRO A 96 13.49 -4.85 2.23
N VAL A 97 13.57 -5.83 3.12
CA VAL A 97 14.49 -6.97 2.99
C VAL A 97 13.84 -8.27 3.38
N GLN A 98 14.32 -9.35 2.77
CA GLN A 98 14.02 -10.73 3.18
C GLN A 98 15.23 -11.31 3.88
N TRP A 99 15.08 -11.68 5.16
CA TRP A 99 16.13 -12.30 5.95
C TRP A 99 16.47 -13.70 5.43
N GLU A 100 17.73 -13.91 5.11
CA GLU A 100 18.23 -15.21 4.61
C GLU A 100 18.93 -16.00 5.71
N ARG A 101 19.70 -15.31 6.55
CA ARG A 101 20.43 -15.91 7.68
C ARG A 101 20.36 -15.00 8.88
N LEU A 102 20.08 -15.58 10.04
CA LEU A 102 20.10 -14.91 11.33
C LEU A 102 21.05 -15.66 12.25
N GLY A 103 21.90 -14.93 12.96
CA GLY A 103 22.87 -15.52 13.87
C GLY A 103 23.90 -14.49 14.31
N THR A 104 24.50 -14.72 15.47
CA THR A 104 25.56 -13.85 16.01
C THR A 104 26.93 -14.41 15.64
N PHE A 105 27.66 -13.70 14.78
CA PHE A 105 29.03 -14.07 14.39
C PHE A 105 30.00 -12.93 14.67
N GLU A 106 31.15 -13.20 15.30
CA GLU A 106 32.18 -12.18 15.53
C GLU A 106 32.99 -11.91 14.26
N LEU A 107 32.94 -10.67 13.80
CA LEU A 107 33.67 -10.17 12.65
C LEU A 107 35.13 -9.86 13.05
N THR A 108 36.05 -10.64 12.50
CA THR A 108 37.50 -10.40 12.60
C THR A 108 37.94 -9.42 11.51
N GLY A 109 38.30 -8.19 11.89
CA GLY A 109 38.80 -7.15 10.97
C GLY A 109 38.56 -5.73 11.48
N THR A 110 39.26 -4.73 10.93
CA THR A 110 39.23 -3.32 11.40
C THR A 110 38.20 -2.42 10.69
N GLY A 111 37.40 -2.94 9.75
CA GLY A 111 36.46 -2.15 8.92
C GLY A 111 34.98 -2.15 9.34
N TRP A 112 34.59 -2.94 10.34
CA TRP A 112 33.17 -3.23 10.63
C TRP A 112 32.44 -2.17 11.48
N ARG A 113 33.15 -1.13 11.93
CA ARG A 113 32.57 -0.07 12.79
C ARG A 113 31.83 1.02 12.01
N MET A 114 31.68 0.89 10.70
CA MET A 114 31.02 1.90 9.87
C MET A 114 29.50 1.62 9.76
N PRO A 115 28.63 2.64 9.84
CA PRO A 115 27.17 2.46 9.76
C PRO A 115 26.66 1.93 8.40
N LEU A 116 27.46 2.12 7.34
CA LEU A 116 27.19 1.63 5.99
C LEU A 116 28.55 1.46 5.29
N ALA A 117 28.80 0.28 4.72
CA ALA A 117 30.00 0.00 3.95
C ALA A 117 29.66 -0.87 2.74
N LYS A 118 30.14 -0.49 1.56
CA LYS A 118 29.99 -1.29 0.35
C LYS A 118 31.09 -2.35 0.33
N LEU A 119 30.70 -3.62 0.34
CA LEU A 119 31.63 -4.75 0.27
C LEU A 119 31.86 -5.14 -1.18
N THR A 120 33.09 -5.56 -1.51
CA THR A 120 33.35 -6.20 -2.80
C THR A 120 32.71 -7.59 -2.83
N PRO A 121 32.32 -8.13 -4.00
CA PRO A 121 31.75 -9.47 -4.09
C PRO A 121 32.63 -10.56 -3.47
N ALA A 122 33.96 -10.42 -3.56
CA ALA A 122 34.92 -11.33 -2.94
C ALA A 122 34.88 -11.26 -1.40
N ALA A 123 34.78 -10.05 -0.82
CA ALA A 123 34.69 -9.87 0.62
C ALA A 123 33.33 -10.36 1.18
N ALA A 124 32.24 -10.11 0.45
CA ALA A 124 30.91 -10.60 0.80
C ALA A 124 30.84 -12.14 0.73
N SER A 125 31.38 -12.74 -0.34
CA SER A 125 31.43 -14.20 -0.49
C SER A 125 32.30 -14.87 0.58
N ALA A 126 33.45 -14.29 0.93
CA ALA A 126 34.30 -14.81 2.00
C ALA A 126 33.60 -14.77 3.37
N LEU A 127 32.79 -13.72 3.62
CA LEU A 127 32.01 -13.61 4.85
C LEU A 127 30.87 -14.63 4.90
N LEU A 128 30.10 -14.76 3.82
CA LEU A 128 29.00 -15.71 3.70
C LEU A 128 29.47 -17.17 3.76
N ALA A 129 30.69 -17.45 3.29
CA ALA A 129 31.34 -18.75 3.39
C ALA A 129 31.86 -19.06 4.80
N ALA A 130 32.20 -18.04 5.59
CA ALA A 130 32.60 -18.19 6.99
C ALA A 130 31.41 -18.36 7.95
N LEU A 131 30.18 -18.07 7.49
CA LEU A 131 28.96 -18.34 8.25
C LEU A 131 28.64 -19.85 8.23
N PRO A 132 28.26 -20.45 9.37
CA PRO A 132 27.81 -21.84 9.39
C PRO A 132 26.64 -22.04 8.41
N ALA A 133 26.57 -23.23 7.81
CA ALA A 133 25.47 -23.62 6.91
C ALA A 133 24.12 -23.36 7.61
N PRO A 134 23.06 -23.00 6.85
CA PRO A 134 21.75 -22.73 7.44
C PRO A 134 21.32 -23.95 8.24
N ALA A 135 21.32 -23.83 9.58
CA ALA A 135 20.71 -24.84 10.41
C ALA A 135 19.23 -24.85 10.02
N THR A 136 18.75 -25.99 9.50
CA THR A 136 17.33 -26.36 9.58
C THR A 136 16.84 -25.95 10.95
N MET A 137 15.88 -25.03 11.00
CA MET A 137 15.30 -24.46 12.21
C MET A 137 15.27 -25.51 13.34
N PRO A 138 16.16 -25.45 14.33
CA PRO A 138 15.93 -26.21 15.54
C PRO A 138 14.80 -25.51 16.28
N ALA A 139 13.89 -26.29 16.86
CA ALA A 139 12.89 -25.80 17.78
C ALA A 139 13.53 -24.85 18.81
N SER A 140 12.81 -23.78 19.15
CA SER A 140 13.27 -22.71 20.03
C SER A 140 14.06 -23.22 21.24
N PRO A 141 15.26 -22.68 21.53
CA PRO A 141 16.01 -23.10 22.70
C PRO A 141 15.32 -22.62 23.98
N SER A 142 15.08 -23.56 24.89
CA SER A 142 14.62 -23.32 26.25
C SER A 142 15.68 -22.55 27.07
N LEU A 143 15.26 -21.48 27.73
CA LEU A 143 16.08 -20.66 28.62
C LEU A 143 16.48 -21.40 29.93
N PRO A 144 17.61 -21.05 30.56
CA PRO A 144 18.10 -21.69 31.78
C PRO A 144 17.18 -21.43 32.98
N ALA A 145 17.06 -22.44 33.85
CA ALA A 145 16.30 -22.41 35.09
C ALA A 145 16.91 -21.41 36.08
N GLY A 146 16.24 -20.29 36.34
CA GLY A 146 16.69 -19.35 37.37
C GLY A 146 15.76 -18.18 37.67
N LEU A 147 14.94 -17.73 36.71
CA LEU A 147 13.97 -16.66 36.93
C LEU A 147 12.65 -17.04 36.26
N ARG A 148 11.89 -17.93 36.90
CA ARG A 148 10.50 -18.24 36.52
C ARG A 148 9.59 -17.17 37.11
N GLU A 149 9.37 -16.09 36.37
CA GLU A 149 8.05 -15.45 36.42
C GLU A 149 7.10 -16.28 35.54
N ASP A 150 5.93 -16.60 36.08
CA ASP A 150 4.98 -17.55 35.48
C ASP A 150 4.47 -17.04 34.10
N PRO A 151 4.88 -17.67 32.97
CA PRO A 151 4.52 -17.23 31.63
C PRO A 151 3.01 -17.27 31.36
N ALA A 152 2.26 -18.06 32.14
CA ALA A 152 0.80 -18.14 32.03
C ALA A 152 0.11 -16.83 32.45
N ALA A 153 0.70 -16.07 33.37
CA ALA A 153 0.10 -14.84 33.88
C ALA A 153 0.28 -13.64 32.94
N TYR A 154 1.30 -13.66 32.07
CA TYR A 154 1.54 -12.64 31.04
C TYR A 154 0.82 -12.97 29.72
N ALA A 155 0.85 -14.24 29.28
CA ALA A 155 0.12 -14.71 28.10
C ALA A 155 -1.42 -14.57 28.24
N ALA A 156 -1.95 -14.56 29.47
CA ALA A 156 -3.36 -14.30 29.73
C ALA A 156 -3.75 -12.81 29.69
N ARG A 157 -2.79 -11.87 29.71
CA ARG A 157 -3.04 -10.42 29.77
C ARG A 157 -2.75 -9.66 28.47
N SER A 158 -2.06 -10.28 27.53
CA SER A 158 -1.85 -9.72 26.19
C SER A 158 -2.68 -10.50 25.19
N PRO A 159 -3.79 -9.94 24.66
CA PRO A 159 -4.50 -10.59 23.58
C PRO A 159 -3.53 -10.76 22.41
N ALA A 160 -3.42 -11.98 21.88
CA ALA A 160 -2.72 -12.24 20.63
C ALA A 160 -3.18 -11.21 19.58
N PRO A 161 -2.29 -10.67 18.71
CA PRO A 161 -2.72 -9.79 17.64
C PRO A 161 -3.77 -10.53 16.81
N GLN A 162 -5.02 -10.10 16.92
CA GLN A 162 -6.11 -10.75 16.22
C GLN A 162 -5.83 -10.66 14.71
N PRO A 163 -5.91 -11.78 13.97
CA PRO A 163 -5.79 -11.75 12.52
C PRO A 163 -6.80 -10.73 11.98
N TYR A 164 -6.36 -9.91 11.02
CA TYR A 164 -7.25 -8.92 10.40
C TYR A 164 -8.36 -9.68 9.67
N ASP A 165 -9.56 -9.68 10.22
CA ASP A 165 -10.70 -10.46 9.71
C ASP A 165 -11.77 -9.56 9.09
N LEU A 166 -12.83 -10.18 8.56
CA LEU A 166 -13.95 -9.45 7.95
C LEU A 166 -14.75 -8.63 8.98
N ALA A 167 -14.75 -9.03 10.26
CA ALA A 167 -15.39 -8.28 11.32
C ALA A 167 -14.66 -6.96 11.59
N ARG A 168 -13.33 -7.00 11.66
CA ARG A 168 -12.49 -5.80 11.76
C ARG A 168 -12.60 -4.93 10.52
N CYS A 169 -12.63 -5.53 9.32
CA CYS A 169 -12.89 -4.79 8.08
C CYS A 169 -14.23 -4.02 8.15
N ALA A 170 -15.30 -4.66 8.60
CA ALA A 170 -16.61 -4.02 8.78
C ALA A 170 -16.56 -2.88 9.81
N ALA A 171 -15.89 -3.10 10.95
CA ALA A 171 -15.74 -2.09 11.99
C ALA A 171 -14.97 -0.84 11.52
N GLU A 172 -13.88 -1.03 10.76
CA GLU A 172 -13.04 0.07 10.25
C GLU A 172 -13.72 0.82 9.10
N THR A 173 -14.38 0.10 8.18
CA THR A 173 -15.10 0.71 7.04
C THR A 173 -16.45 1.31 7.43
N GLY A 174 -16.96 0.95 8.61
CA GLY A 174 -18.28 1.33 9.09
C GLY A 174 -19.44 0.72 8.28
N LEU A 175 -19.15 -0.29 7.45
CA LEU A 175 -20.14 -1.09 6.73
C LEU A 175 -20.70 -2.19 7.63
N ASP A 176 -21.90 -2.68 7.31
CA ASP A 176 -22.44 -3.83 8.03
C ASP A 176 -21.69 -5.11 7.65
N LEU A 177 -21.44 -5.98 8.64
CA LEU A 177 -20.68 -7.21 8.44
C LEU A 177 -21.26 -8.09 7.34
N SER A 178 -22.58 -8.16 7.22
CA SER A 178 -23.26 -8.91 6.16
C SER A 178 -22.92 -8.39 4.76
N GLN A 179 -22.74 -7.08 4.60
CA GLN A 179 -22.32 -6.48 3.32
C GLN A 179 -20.86 -6.82 3.01
N VAL A 180 -19.97 -6.68 3.99
CA VAL A 180 -18.55 -7.01 3.84
C VAL A 180 -18.36 -8.49 3.50
N VAL A 181 -19.08 -9.39 4.18
CA VAL A 181 -19.08 -10.84 3.87
C VAL A 181 -19.58 -11.10 2.45
N ARG A 182 -20.66 -10.43 2.02
CA ARG A 182 -21.17 -10.56 0.65
C ARG A 182 -20.14 -10.12 -0.39
N TYR A 183 -19.42 -9.03 -0.15
CA TYR A 183 -18.37 -8.54 -1.05
C TYR A 183 -17.18 -9.50 -1.11
N ALA A 184 -16.72 -9.96 0.05
CA ALA A 184 -15.68 -10.98 0.15
C ALA A 184 -16.04 -12.25 -0.63
N GLN A 185 -17.26 -12.77 -0.44
CA GLN A 185 -17.76 -13.94 -1.18
C GLN A 185 -17.83 -13.69 -2.69
N ALA A 186 -18.25 -12.51 -3.13
CA ALA A 186 -18.28 -12.17 -4.55
C ALA A 186 -16.88 -12.15 -5.18
N ILE A 187 -15.90 -11.57 -4.47
CA ILE A 187 -14.49 -11.53 -4.87
C ILE A 187 -13.93 -12.94 -4.95
N THR A 188 -14.06 -13.76 -3.90
CA THR A 188 -13.53 -15.13 -3.88
C THR A 188 -14.19 -16.02 -4.94
N ARG A 189 -15.51 -15.91 -5.13
CA ARG A 189 -16.24 -16.72 -6.11
C ARG A 189 -15.88 -16.37 -7.56
N LYS A 190 -15.83 -15.07 -7.88
CA LYS A 190 -15.57 -14.62 -9.26
C LYS A 190 -14.07 -14.58 -9.57
N GLY A 191 -13.23 -14.42 -8.55
CA GLY A 191 -11.79 -14.17 -8.67
C GLY A 191 -11.45 -12.72 -8.98
N GLN A 192 -12.42 -11.90 -9.38
CA GLN A 192 -12.19 -10.49 -9.66
C GLN A 192 -13.44 -9.64 -9.43
N ALA A 193 -13.26 -8.46 -8.83
CA ALA A 193 -14.32 -7.51 -8.58
C ALA A 193 -13.88 -6.08 -8.87
N ILE A 194 -14.85 -5.22 -9.16
CA ILE A 194 -14.66 -3.76 -9.29
C ILE A 194 -15.55 -3.09 -8.26
N LEU A 195 -14.93 -2.30 -7.38
CA LEU A 195 -15.59 -1.35 -6.50
C LEU A 195 -15.83 -0.06 -7.30
N ALA A 196 -17.06 0.19 -7.70
CA ALA A 196 -17.44 1.33 -8.53
C ALA A 196 -18.29 2.31 -7.74
N GLY A 197 -18.10 3.60 -7.95
CA GLY A 197 -18.94 4.62 -7.32
C GLY A 197 -18.38 6.03 -7.47
N PRO A 198 -19.15 7.05 -7.05
CA PRO A 198 -18.71 8.42 -7.12
C PRO A 198 -17.49 8.70 -6.21
N PRO A 199 -16.78 9.81 -6.42
CA PRO A 199 -15.66 10.21 -5.57
C PRO A 199 -16.06 10.34 -4.09
N GLY A 200 -15.13 10.07 -3.18
CA GLY A 200 -15.36 10.20 -1.74
C GLY A 200 -16.28 9.15 -1.11
N THR A 201 -16.46 7.99 -1.75
CA THR A 201 -17.24 6.84 -1.19
C THR A 201 -16.38 5.78 -0.51
N GLY A 202 -15.06 6.00 -0.40
CA GLY A 202 -14.16 5.08 0.31
C GLY A 202 -13.82 3.79 -0.45
N LYS A 203 -13.88 3.77 -1.79
CA LYS A 203 -13.61 2.58 -2.63
C LYS A 203 -12.22 1.98 -2.38
N THR A 204 -11.17 2.79 -2.51
CA THR A 204 -9.77 2.39 -2.25
C THR A 204 -9.59 1.91 -0.82
N TYR A 205 -10.14 2.65 0.14
CA TYR A 205 -10.12 2.25 1.55
C TYR A 205 -10.76 0.88 1.79
N LEU A 206 -11.93 0.62 1.19
CA LEU A 206 -12.60 -0.69 1.28
C LEU A 206 -11.79 -1.78 0.57
N ALA A 207 -11.22 -1.50 -0.61
CA ALA A 207 -10.42 -2.46 -1.37
C ALA A 207 -9.22 -2.96 -0.56
N GLU A 208 -8.47 -2.05 0.07
CA GLU A 208 -7.34 -2.39 0.92
C GLU A 208 -7.75 -3.24 2.12
N ARG A 209 -8.86 -2.89 2.80
CA ARG A 209 -9.32 -3.65 3.97
C ARG A 209 -9.84 -5.03 3.60
N LEU A 210 -10.55 -5.16 2.48
CA LEU A 210 -10.95 -6.46 1.94
C LEU A 210 -9.72 -7.29 1.56
N ALA A 211 -8.74 -6.70 0.86
CA ALA A 211 -7.51 -7.38 0.48
C ALA A 211 -6.71 -7.87 1.70
N ARG A 212 -6.56 -7.01 2.71
CA ARG A 212 -5.91 -7.37 3.97
C ARG A 212 -6.64 -8.50 4.70
N ALA A 213 -7.97 -8.45 4.78
CA ALA A 213 -8.74 -9.48 5.45
C ALA A 213 -8.72 -10.83 4.72
N LEU A 214 -8.85 -10.79 3.39
CA LEU A 214 -8.91 -12.00 2.57
C LEU A 214 -7.55 -12.69 2.42
N SER A 215 -6.44 -11.95 2.48
CA SER A 215 -5.08 -12.51 2.41
C SER A 215 -4.49 -12.92 3.76
N ALA A 216 -5.15 -12.60 4.88
CA ALA A 216 -4.64 -12.84 6.23
C ALA A 216 -4.31 -14.33 6.51
N ALA A 217 -4.98 -15.25 5.83
CA ALA A 217 -4.77 -16.70 5.98
C ALA A 217 -3.67 -17.24 5.04
N GLY A 218 -2.45 -16.70 5.15
CA GLY A 218 -1.27 -17.23 4.45
C GLY A 218 -1.10 -16.80 2.99
N GLY A 219 -1.79 -15.74 2.58
CA GLY A 219 -1.58 -15.06 1.30
C GLY A 219 -0.86 -13.72 1.50
N PHE A 220 -0.87 -12.89 0.46
CA PHE A 220 -0.42 -11.50 0.52
C PHE A 220 -1.29 -10.61 -0.37
N TRP A 221 -1.12 -9.29 -0.28
CA TRP A 221 -1.78 -8.39 -1.20
C TRP A 221 -0.85 -7.25 -1.60
N GLU A 222 -1.11 -6.70 -2.78
CA GLU A 222 -0.37 -5.57 -3.33
C GLU A 222 -1.33 -4.58 -3.97
N MET A 223 -0.90 -3.34 -4.10
CA MET A 223 -1.64 -2.31 -4.79
C MET A 223 -0.81 -1.70 -5.91
N VAL A 224 -1.46 -1.55 -7.07
CA VAL A 224 -0.95 -0.79 -8.21
C VAL A 224 -2.00 0.25 -8.58
N GLN A 225 -1.57 1.38 -9.12
CA GLN A 225 -2.47 2.41 -9.61
C GLN A 225 -2.33 2.53 -11.12
N PHE A 226 -3.46 2.51 -11.83
CA PHE A 226 -3.47 2.69 -13.28
C PHE A 226 -3.49 4.18 -13.64
N HIS A 227 -2.78 4.49 -14.73
CA HIS A 227 -2.69 5.84 -15.29
C HIS A 227 -2.68 5.75 -16.82
N PRO A 228 -2.93 6.85 -17.57
CA PRO A 228 -3.09 6.80 -19.02
C PRO A 228 -1.91 6.20 -19.79
N ALA A 229 -0.69 6.35 -19.27
CA ALA A 229 0.52 5.78 -19.87
C ALA A 229 0.83 4.33 -19.43
N TYR A 230 -0.01 3.70 -18.62
CA TYR A 230 0.22 2.33 -18.14
C TYR A 230 0.00 1.35 -19.28
N SER A 231 0.96 0.47 -19.54
CA SER A 231 1.02 -0.33 -20.76
C SER A 231 0.96 -1.84 -20.50
N TYR A 232 0.80 -2.62 -21.58
CA TYR A 232 0.92 -4.08 -21.52
C TYR A 232 2.29 -4.51 -21.01
N GLU A 233 3.33 -3.78 -21.42
CA GLU A 233 4.72 -4.06 -21.09
C GLU A 233 5.02 -3.87 -19.60
N ASP A 234 4.30 -2.97 -18.92
CA ASP A 234 4.42 -2.76 -17.48
C ASP A 234 3.62 -3.79 -16.67
N PHE A 235 2.48 -4.24 -17.20
CA PHE A 235 1.57 -5.11 -16.48
C PHE A 235 1.85 -6.60 -16.71
N ILE A 236 2.00 -7.00 -17.97
CA ILE A 236 2.11 -8.40 -18.37
C ILE A 236 3.57 -8.77 -18.58
N GLN A 237 4.21 -8.30 -19.65
CA GLN A 237 5.64 -8.47 -19.89
C GLN A 237 6.10 -7.57 -21.03
N GLY A 238 7.37 -7.16 -20.98
CA GLY A 238 7.91 -6.26 -21.99
C GLY A 238 9.42 -6.33 -22.11
N ILE A 239 9.92 -5.91 -23.26
CA ILE A 239 11.36 -5.77 -23.49
C ILE A 239 11.83 -4.51 -22.76
N ARG A 240 12.89 -4.63 -21.95
CA ARG A 240 13.48 -3.50 -21.21
C ARG A 240 15.00 -3.50 -21.44
N PRO A 241 15.60 -2.37 -21.84
CA PRO A 241 17.05 -2.30 -22.02
C PRO A 241 17.76 -2.44 -20.67
N GLN A 242 18.75 -3.31 -20.59
CA GLN A 242 19.60 -3.50 -19.42
C GLN A 242 21.07 -3.41 -19.83
N SER A 243 21.87 -2.67 -19.06
CA SER A 243 23.32 -2.67 -19.23
C SER A 243 23.91 -3.96 -18.66
N THR A 244 24.55 -4.74 -19.51
CA THR A 244 25.37 -5.88 -19.08
C THR A 244 26.61 -5.38 -18.34
N PRO A 245 27.24 -6.21 -17.47
CA PRO A 245 28.48 -5.87 -16.79
C PRO A 245 29.61 -5.41 -17.73
N ASP A 246 29.59 -5.87 -18.99
CA ASP A 246 30.57 -5.52 -20.03
C ASP A 246 30.24 -4.20 -20.77
N GLY A 247 29.24 -3.44 -20.32
CA GLY A 247 28.83 -2.17 -20.90
C GLY A 247 28.01 -2.28 -22.21
N ARG A 248 27.60 -3.49 -22.60
CA ARG A 248 26.72 -3.71 -23.77
C ARG A 248 25.26 -3.64 -23.35
N LEU A 249 24.39 -3.16 -24.24
CA LEU A 249 22.94 -3.18 -24.04
C LEU A 249 22.37 -4.57 -24.34
N SER A 250 21.64 -5.14 -23.38
CA SER A 250 20.80 -6.31 -23.53
C SER A 250 19.33 -5.89 -23.53
N TYR A 251 18.48 -6.65 -24.22
CA TYR A 251 17.04 -6.39 -24.32
C TYR A 251 16.26 -7.62 -23.84
N PRO A 252 16.38 -8.01 -22.56
CA PRO A 252 15.61 -9.13 -22.04
C PRO A 252 14.12 -8.82 -22.05
N LEU A 253 13.33 -9.86 -22.32
CA LEU A 253 11.91 -9.86 -22.00
C LEU A 253 11.78 -10.04 -20.50
N LEU A 254 11.21 -9.04 -19.82
CA LEU A 254 10.99 -9.07 -18.38
C LEU A 254 9.50 -9.23 -18.08
N PRO A 255 9.15 -9.99 -17.02
CA PRO A 255 7.79 -10.01 -16.52
C PRO A 255 7.37 -8.62 -16.02
N GLY A 256 6.11 -8.30 -16.24
CA GLY A 256 5.45 -7.14 -15.66
C GLY A 256 4.83 -7.45 -14.29
N ARG A 257 4.20 -6.43 -13.70
CA ARG A 257 3.67 -6.49 -12.33
C ARG A 257 2.73 -7.66 -12.08
N PHE A 258 1.84 -7.98 -13.02
CA PHE A 258 0.86 -9.06 -12.86
C PHE A 258 1.49 -10.46 -12.93
N LEU A 259 2.47 -10.65 -13.83
CA LEU A 259 3.16 -11.93 -13.95
C LEU A 259 4.04 -12.19 -12.73
N ASP A 260 4.77 -11.18 -12.27
CA ASP A 260 5.57 -11.26 -11.04
C ASP A 260 4.69 -11.55 -9.82
N PHE A 261 3.55 -10.87 -9.72
CA PHE A 261 2.57 -11.12 -8.67
C PHE A 261 2.07 -12.57 -8.70
N CYS A 262 1.71 -13.09 -9.88
CA CYS A 262 1.24 -14.46 -10.03
C CYS A 262 2.32 -15.50 -9.73
N ALA A 263 3.56 -15.27 -10.17
CA ALA A 263 4.69 -16.15 -9.86
C ALA A 263 4.93 -16.24 -8.35
N ARG A 264 4.83 -15.11 -7.64
CA ARG A 264 4.89 -15.08 -6.17
C ARG A 264 3.69 -15.77 -5.54
N ALA A 265 2.47 -15.52 -6.02
CA ALA A 265 1.26 -16.14 -5.49
C ALA A 265 1.29 -17.67 -5.50
N GLN A 266 1.95 -18.30 -6.49
CA GLN A 266 2.14 -19.75 -6.53
C GLN A 266 2.93 -20.31 -5.34
N MET A 267 3.77 -19.50 -4.70
CA MET A 267 4.55 -19.89 -3.52
C MET A 267 3.77 -19.76 -2.20
N HIS A 268 2.52 -19.27 -2.26
CA HIS A 268 1.66 -19.05 -1.09
C HIS A 268 0.44 -19.97 -1.11
N ALA A 269 0.05 -20.45 0.07
CA ALA A 269 -1.14 -21.31 0.22
C ALA A 269 -2.45 -20.50 0.32
N GLY A 270 -2.37 -19.25 0.82
CA GLY A 270 -3.54 -18.39 1.00
C GLY A 270 -3.91 -17.57 -0.24
N LEU A 271 -5.01 -16.83 -0.14
CA LEU A 271 -5.50 -15.97 -1.22
C LEU A 271 -4.58 -14.75 -1.38
N CYS A 272 -4.07 -14.54 -2.58
CA CYS A 272 -3.26 -13.39 -2.95
C CYS A 272 -4.11 -12.37 -3.71
N LEU A 273 -4.14 -11.10 -3.26
CA LEU A 273 -4.97 -10.07 -3.88
C LEU A 273 -4.17 -8.95 -4.53
N LEU A 274 -4.44 -8.68 -5.79
CA LEU A 274 -3.95 -7.50 -6.48
C LEU A 274 -5.04 -6.42 -6.51
N VAL A 275 -4.80 -5.33 -5.80
CA VAL A 275 -5.64 -4.14 -5.84
C VAL A 275 -5.16 -3.26 -6.99
N ILE A 276 -6.06 -2.93 -7.91
CA ILE A 276 -5.80 -2.02 -9.03
C ILE A 276 -6.62 -0.75 -8.80
N ASP A 277 -5.98 0.28 -8.28
CA ASP A 277 -6.61 1.57 -8.04
C ASP A 277 -6.75 2.34 -9.35
N GLU A 278 -7.86 3.09 -9.49
CA GLU A 278 -8.19 3.84 -10.70
C GLU A 278 -8.14 2.98 -11.98
N ILE A 279 -8.71 1.77 -11.92
CA ILE A 279 -8.62 0.76 -12.99
C ILE A 279 -9.10 1.27 -14.35
N ASN A 280 -10.00 2.25 -14.36
CA ASN A 280 -10.52 2.87 -15.57
C ASN A 280 -9.51 3.86 -16.21
N ARG A 281 -8.51 4.38 -15.50
CA ARG A 281 -7.59 5.40 -16.04
C ARG A 281 -6.58 4.90 -17.07
N ALA A 282 -6.53 3.60 -17.33
CA ALA A 282 -5.77 3.01 -18.42
C ALA A 282 -6.70 2.28 -19.41
N ASN A 283 -6.22 2.05 -20.64
CA ASN A 283 -6.94 1.20 -21.59
C ASN A 283 -6.84 -0.26 -21.15
N LEU A 284 -7.84 -0.72 -20.41
CA LEU A 284 -7.85 -2.06 -19.82
C LEU A 284 -7.68 -3.19 -20.84
N ALA A 285 -8.28 -3.08 -22.03
CA ALA A 285 -8.15 -4.09 -23.06
C ALA A 285 -6.70 -4.20 -23.55
N SER A 286 -6.03 -3.07 -23.74
CA SER A 286 -4.62 -3.03 -24.13
C SER A 286 -3.69 -3.49 -23.00
N VAL A 287 -3.95 -3.07 -21.76
CA VAL A 287 -3.09 -3.41 -20.60
C VAL A 287 -3.17 -4.89 -20.23
N PHE A 288 -4.37 -5.47 -20.20
CA PHE A 288 -4.54 -6.89 -19.86
C PHE A 288 -4.19 -7.81 -21.03
N GLY A 289 -4.31 -7.34 -22.28
CA GLY A 289 -4.01 -8.13 -23.48
C GLY A 289 -4.69 -9.50 -23.45
N GLU A 290 -3.91 -10.57 -23.52
CA GLU A 290 -4.41 -11.94 -23.55
C GLU A 290 -4.98 -12.40 -22.19
N VAL A 291 -4.54 -11.81 -21.07
CA VAL A 291 -5.06 -12.11 -19.73
C VAL A 291 -6.55 -11.83 -19.61
N MET A 292 -7.10 -10.95 -20.46
CA MET A 292 -8.54 -10.74 -20.60
C MET A 292 -9.32 -12.06 -20.79
N ALA A 293 -8.77 -13.01 -21.54
CA ALA A 293 -9.38 -14.32 -21.72
C ALA A 293 -9.28 -15.17 -20.44
N LEU A 294 -8.15 -15.12 -19.74
CA LEU A 294 -7.92 -15.88 -18.50
C LEU A 294 -8.80 -15.43 -17.34
N LEU A 295 -9.23 -14.16 -17.31
CA LEU A 295 -10.21 -13.70 -16.32
C LEU A 295 -11.55 -14.46 -16.43
N GLU A 296 -11.90 -14.92 -17.63
CA GLU A 296 -13.09 -15.74 -17.87
C GLU A 296 -12.79 -17.25 -17.75
N TYR A 297 -11.66 -17.69 -18.31
CA TYR A 297 -11.24 -19.10 -18.35
C TYR A 297 -10.06 -19.35 -17.41
N ARG A 298 -10.28 -19.16 -16.10
CA ARG A 298 -9.21 -19.19 -15.08
C ARG A 298 -8.46 -20.52 -14.93
N ASP A 299 -9.05 -21.63 -15.36
CA ASP A 299 -8.40 -22.94 -15.34
C ASP A 299 -7.54 -23.22 -16.59
N HIS A 300 -7.44 -22.28 -17.53
CA HIS A 300 -6.69 -22.45 -18.77
C HIS A 300 -5.33 -21.76 -18.71
N ALA A 301 -4.44 -22.22 -19.58
CA ALA A 301 -3.18 -21.56 -19.87
C ALA A 301 -3.19 -21.10 -21.33
N ILE A 302 -2.65 -19.91 -21.60
CA ILE A 302 -2.59 -19.34 -22.96
C ILE A 302 -1.15 -18.93 -23.31
N PRO A 303 -0.77 -19.02 -24.59
CA PRO A 303 0.50 -18.44 -25.03
C PRO A 303 0.46 -16.91 -24.94
N LEU A 304 1.55 -16.30 -24.50
CA LEU A 304 1.70 -14.85 -24.51
C LEU A 304 2.43 -14.40 -25.79
N ALA A 305 2.10 -13.21 -26.32
CA ALA A 305 2.71 -12.68 -27.54
C ALA A 305 4.24 -12.54 -27.47
N GLY A 306 4.76 -12.17 -26.29
CA GLY A 306 6.20 -12.10 -26.03
C GLY A 306 6.90 -13.47 -25.93
N GLY A 307 6.14 -14.56 -25.89
CA GLY A 307 6.63 -15.92 -25.67
C GLY A 307 6.25 -16.47 -24.30
N GLY A 308 6.32 -17.80 -24.18
CA GLY A 308 5.91 -18.52 -22.98
C GLY A 308 4.40 -18.81 -22.92
N THR A 309 3.98 -19.49 -21.85
CA THR A 309 2.59 -19.82 -21.58
C THR A 309 2.26 -19.39 -20.16
N PHE A 310 1.08 -18.82 -19.97
CA PHE A 310 0.67 -18.24 -18.70
C PHE A 310 -0.76 -18.68 -18.31
N ALA A 311 -0.94 -18.92 -17.02
CA ALA A 311 -2.22 -19.20 -16.38
C ALA A 311 -2.31 -18.40 -15.07
N ILE A 312 -3.50 -17.88 -14.75
CA ILE A 312 -3.71 -17.18 -13.48
C ILE A 312 -3.77 -18.23 -12.36
N PRO A 313 -2.95 -18.14 -11.30
CA PRO A 313 -3.03 -19.07 -10.18
C PRO A 313 -4.41 -19.02 -9.51
N LYS A 314 -4.91 -20.17 -9.05
CA LYS A 314 -6.26 -20.28 -8.46
C LYS A 314 -6.43 -19.44 -7.20
N ASN A 315 -5.34 -19.16 -6.49
CA ASN A 315 -5.32 -18.34 -5.30
C ASN A 315 -5.12 -16.85 -5.58
N VAL A 316 -5.12 -16.39 -6.84
CA VAL A 316 -5.03 -14.96 -7.18
C VAL A 316 -6.41 -14.36 -7.34
N ALA A 317 -6.68 -13.24 -6.67
CA ALA A 317 -7.86 -12.42 -6.90
C ALA A 317 -7.51 -10.96 -7.24
N ILE A 318 -8.39 -10.27 -7.98
CA ILE A 318 -8.18 -8.87 -8.38
C ILE A 318 -9.30 -8.00 -7.83
N ILE A 319 -8.96 -6.87 -7.21
CA ILE A 319 -9.93 -5.84 -6.80
C ILE A 319 -9.59 -4.54 -7.53
N GLY A 320 -10.42 -4.15 -8.48
CA GLY A 320 -10.34 -2.83 -9.12
C GLY A 320 -11.11 -1.77 -8.33
N THR A 321 -10.63 -0.54 -8.30
CA THR A 321 -11.44 0.63 -7.88
C THR A 321 -11.73 1.49 -9.10
N MET A 322 -12.93 2.06 -9.17
CA MET A 322 -13.38 2.82 -10.33
C MET A 322 -14.19 4.03 -9.90
N ASN A 323 -13.74 5.21 -10.29
CA ASN A 323 -14.55 6.42 -10.20
C ASN A 323 -15.55 6.44 -11.36
N THR A 324 -16.84 6.52 -11.03
CA THR A 324 -17.90 6.56 -12.05
C THR A 324 -18.14 7.96 -12.62
N ALA A 325 -17.60 9.00 -11.98
CA ALA A 325 -17.73 10.39 -12.41
C ALA A 325 -16.82 10.76 -13.61
N ASP A 326 -15.80 9.94 -13.90
CA ASP A 326 -14.81 10.24 -14.93
C ASP A 326 -15.41 10.07 -16.34
N ARG A 327 -15.90 11.19 -16.92
CA ARG A 327 -16.56 11.25 -18.25
C ARG A 327 -15.66 10.81 -19.40
N SER A 328 -14.34 10.96 -19.28
CA SER A 328 -13.36 10.63 -20.33
C SER A 328 -13.14 9.13 -20.52
N ILE A 329 -13.76 8.28 -19.69
CA ILE A 329 -13.47 6.85 -19.62
C ILE A 329 -14.75 6.00 -19.46
N ALA A 330 -15.91 6.58 -19.78
CA ALA A 330 -17.24 6.09 -19.38
C ALA A 330 -17.71 4.77 -20.03
N LEU A 331 -16.87 4.08 -20.80
CA LEU A 331 -17.20 2.76 -21.33
C LEU A 331 -16.13 1.76 -20.93
N VAL A 332 -16.25 1.25 -19.70
CA VAL A 332 -15.77 -0.10 -19.41
C VAL A 332 -16.46 -1.00 -20.41
N ASP A 333 -15.68 -1.54 -21.35
CA ASP A 333 -16.17 -2.41 -22.41
C ASP A 333 -17.13 -3.47 -21.84
N TYR A 334 -18.22 -3.75 -22.55
CA TYR A 334 -19.19 -4.78 -22.18
C TYR A 334 -18.48 -6.11 -21.86
N ALA A 335 -17.38 -6.38 -22.58
CA ALA A 335 -16.54 -7.54 -22.37
C ALA A 335 -15.84 -7.55 -20.98
N LEU A 336 -15.44 -6.39 -20.44
CA LEU A 336 -14.91 -6.27 -19.08
C LEU A 336 -16.02 -6.44 -18.03
N ARG A 337 -17.20 -5.85 -18.28
CA ARG A 337 -18.34 -5.97 -17.36
C ARG A 337 -18.74 -7.42 -17.07
N ARG A 338 -18.67 -8.30 -18.08
CA ARG A 338 -18.96 -9.74 -17.92
C ARG A 338 -17.94 -10.48 -17.03
N ARG A 339 -16.70 -9.99 -17.00
CA ARG A 339 -15.55 -10.66 -16.38
C ARG A 339 -15.37 -10.28 -14.92
N PHE A 340 -15.79 -9.09 -14.50
CA PHE A 340 -15.69 -8.63 -13.11
C PHE A 340 -17.04 -8.70 -12.37
N ALA A 341 -17.01 -8.93 -11.06
CA ALA A 341 -18.15 -8.67 -10.19
C ALA A 341 -18.20 -7.17 -9.85
N PHE A 342 -19.29 -6.48 -10.18
CA PHE A 342 -19.43 -5.06 -9.85
C PHE A 342 -20.07 -4.90 -8.48
N ILE A 343 -19.40 -4.13 -7.63
CA ILE A 343 -19.88 -3.74 -6.30
C ILE A 343 -20.02 -2.22 -6.35
N GLU A 344 -21.26 -1.77 -6.45
CA GLU A 344 -21.57 -0.34 -6.47
C GLU A 344 -21.58 0.21 -5.04
N LEU A 345 -20.83 1.29 -4.85
CA LEU A 345 -20.70 2.02 -3.60
C LEU A 345 -21.33 3.40 -3.79
N GLY A 346 -22.19 3.77 -2.85
CA GLY A 346 -22.78 5.10 -2.76
C GLY A 346 -22.46 5.78 -1.43
N PRO A 347 -22.85 7.04 -1.24
CA PRO A 347 -22.72 7.74 0.03
C PRO A 347 -23.47 6.97 1.15
N ASN A 348 -22.74 6.50 2.17
CA ASN A 348 -23.32 5.80 3.31
C ASN A 348 -23.47 6.74 4.53
N TYR A 349 -24.61 7.40 4.63
CA TYR A 349 -24.88 8.35 5.72
C TYR A 349 -24.91 7.71 7.12
N GLU A 350 -25.14 6.40 7.21
CA GLU A 350 -25.11 5.69 8.50
C GLU A 350 -23.68 5.55 9.00
N THR A 351 -22.70 5.29 8.12
CA THR A 351 -21.27 5.34 8.45
C THR A 351 -20.89 6.70 9.03
N LEU A 352 -21.33 7.79 8.40
CA LEU A 352 -21.08 9.15 8.88
C LEU A 352 -21.71 9.39 10.27
N ARG A 353 -22.93 8.88 10.49
CA ARG A 353 -23.64 8.98 11.78
C ARG A 353 -22.92 8.22 12.89
N ARG A 354 -22.50 6.98 12.61
CA ARG A 354 -21.76 6.12 13.56
C ARG A 354 -20.40 6.70 13.93
N PHE A 355 -19.67 7.25 12.95
CA PHE A 355 -18.37 7.87 13.17
C PHE A 355 -18.48 9.07 14.12
N HIS A 356 -19.34 10.04 13.81
CA HIS A 356 -19.51 11.26 14.60
C HIS A 356 -20.27 11.07 15.91
N GLY A 357 -21.07 10.01 16.02
CA GLY A 357 -21.68 9.60 17.29
C GLY A 357 -20.66 9.32 18.39
N ARG A 358 -19.43 8.91 18.04
CA ARG A 358 -18.32 8.70 18.98
C ARG A 358 -17.65 10.01 19.41
N VAL A 359 -17.62 11.00 18.52
CA VAL A 359 -16.97 12.31 18.71
C VAL A 359 -17.91 13.31 19.40
N GLY A 360 -19.22 13.03 19.42
CA GLY A 360 -20.24 13.90 20.02
C GLY A 360 -20.66 15.07 19.13
N PHE A 361 -20.34 15.02 17.83
CA PHE A 361 -20.74 16.03 16.85
C PHE A 361 -22.03 15.62 16.13
N SER A 362 -23.05 16.49 16.11
CA SER A 362 -24.31 16.18 15.44
C SER A 362 -24.21 16.46 13.93
N VAL A 363 -24.18 15.38 13.14
CA VAL A 363 -24.15 15.43 11.67
C VAL A 363 -25.53 15.39 11.01
N ALA A 364 -26.63 15.49 11.76
CA ALA A 364 -27.98 15.38 11.20
C ALA A 364 -28.26 16.48 10.14
N GLY A 365 -27.82 17.71 10.40
CA GLY A 365 -27.95 18.83 9.47
C GLY A 365 -27.11 18.66 8.20
N LEU A 366 -25.87 18.14 8.36
CA LEU A 366 -24.98 17.78 7.26
C LEU A 366 -25.59 16.68 6.39
N ILE A 367 -26.03 15.58 6.98
CA ILE A 367 -26.64 14.45 6.26
C ILE A 367 -27.86 14.93 5.45
N SER A 368 -28.76 15.70 6.06
CA SER A 368 -29.93 16.26 5.37
C SER A 368 -29.53 17.16 4.19
N THR A 369 -28.45 17.93 4.33
CA THR A 369 -27.94 18.79 3.27
C THR A 369 -27.30 17.99 2.14
N LEU A 370 -26.50 16.97 2.45
CA LEU A 370 -25.90 16.06 1.46
C LEU A 370 -26.97 15.28 0.69
N GLN A 371 -28.03 14.82 1.36
CA GLN A 371 -29.15 14.14 0.70
C GLN A 371 -29.87 15.04 -0.30
N ARG A 372 -30.15 16.30 0.07
CA ARG A 372 -30.74 17.28 -0.86
C ARG A 372 -29.80 17.63 -2.00
N LEU A 373 -28.51 17.79 -1.71
CA LEU A 373 -27.49 18.08 -2.71
C LEU A 373 -27.41 16.94 -3.74
N ASN A 374 -27.30 15.70 -3.29
CA ASN A 374 -27.22 14.54 -4.18
C ASN A 374 -28.54 14.33 -4.97
N ALA A 375 -29.68 14.68 -4.39
CA ALA A 375 -30.95 14.71 -5.13
C ALA A 375 -30.99 15.81 -6.21
N ALA A 376 -30.40 16.97 -5.95
CA ALA A 376 -30.30 18.07 -6.93
C ALA A 376 -29.28 17.78 -8.04
N ILE A 377 -28.21 17.04 -7.74
CA ILE A 377 -27.27 16.51 -8.75
C ILE A 377 -28.03 15.56 -9.69
N GLY A 378 -28.91 14.71 -9.15
CA GLY A 378 -29.84 13.88 -9.93
C GLY A 378 -29.22 12.65 -10.60
N ASP A 379 -27.89 12.48 -10.51
CA ASP A 379 -27.16 11.33 -11.04
C ASP A 379 -26.28 10.69 -9.94
N PRO A 380 -26.52 9.41 -9.58
CA PRO A 380 -25.73 8.70 -8.57
C PRO A 380 -24.24 8.62 -8.86
N HIS A 381 -23.81 8.68 -10.12
CA HIS A 381 -22.40 8.59 -10.50
C HIS A 381 -21.59 9.85 -10.15
N TYR A 382 -22.26 10.97 -9.91
CA TYR A 382 -21.69 12.26 -9.49
C TYR A 382 -22.11 12.65 -8.06
N ALA A 383 -22.72 11.74 -7.30
CA ALA A 383 -23.15 12.04 -5.95
C ALA A 383 -21.93 12.37 -5.07
N LEU A 384 -22.00 13.42 -4.26
CA LEU A 384 -20.96 13.76 -3.32
C LEU A 384 -20.85 12.69 -2.23
N GLY A 385 -19.67 12.09 -2.12
CA GLY A 385 -19.35 11.09 -1.11
C GLY A 385 -19.18 11.66 0.30
N ILE A 386 -19.09 10.76 1.29
CA ILE A 386 -19.00 11.12 2.71
C ILE A 386 -17.57 11.24 3.24
N SER A 387 -16.56 10.76 2.50
CA SER A 387 -15.19 10.60 3.01
C SER A 387 -14.55 11.90 3.47
N TYR A 388 -14.88 13.04 2.82
CA TYR A 388 -14.45 14.38 3.23
C TYR A 388 -14.78 14.69 4.69
N PHE A 389 -15.88 14.13 5.19
CA PHE A 389 -16.44 14.45 6.49
C PHE A 389 -16.11 13.40 7.56
N LEU A 390 -15.36 12.34 7.26
CA LEU A 390 -14.98 11.31 8.24
C LEU A 390 -13.73 11.72 9.02
N ARG A 391 -13.85 12.74 9.86
CA ARG A 391 -12.74 13.36 10.60
C ARG A 391 -13.17 13.76 12.01
N ASP A 392 -12.28 13.63 13.00
CA ASP A 392 -12.59 14.00 14.38
C ASP A 392 -12.70 15.53 14.57
N ASP A 393 -12.01 16.31 13.73
CA ASP A 393 -11.95 17.78 13.75
C ASP A 393 -13.03 18.46 12.90
N LEU A 394 -14.07 17.72 12.46
CA LEU A 394 -15.04 18.19 11.48
C LEU A 394 -15.72 19.52 11.89
N ALA A 395 -16.01 19.70 13.18
CA ALA A 395 -16.69 20.92 13.65
C ALA A 395 -15.92 22.21 13.29
N THR A 396 -14.58 22.15 13.30
CA THR A 396 -13.72 23.29 12.98
C THR A 396 -13.33 23.34 11.50
N THR A 397 -13.20 22.18 10.84
CA THR A 397 -12.71 22.07 9.46
C THR A 397 -13.81 22.11 8.41
N LEU A 398 -15.07 21.85 8.78
CA LEU A 398 -16.21 21.83 7.86
C LEU A 398 -16.36 23.09 6.98
N PRO A 399 -16.20 24.33 7.48
CA PRO A 399 -16.25 25.52 6.62
C PRO A 399 -15.24 25.46 5.47
N ASP A 400 -14.01 25.06 5.78
CA ASP A 400 -12.91 25.02 4.81
C ASP A 400 -13.07 23.84 3.85
N ILE A 401 -13.44 22.66 4.36
CA ILE A 401 -13.76 21.48 3.53
C ILE A 401 -14.85 21.86 2.52
N TRP A 402 -15.89 22.55 2.98
CA TRP A 402 -16.98 22.90 2.08
C TRP A 402 -16.55 23.93 1.02
N ALA A 403 -15.90 25.02 1.43
CA ALA A 403 -15.53 26.10 0.53
C ALA A 403 -14.39 25.73 -0.43
N MET A 404 -13.44 24.89 0.00
CA MET A 404 -12.20 24.61 -0.74
C MET A 404 -12.20 23.26 -1.46
N GLU A 405 -13.04 22.31 -1.05
CA GLU A 405 -13.09 20.98 -1.67
C GLU A 405 -14.46 20.68 -2.31
N VAL A 406 -15.56 20.95 -1.60
CA VAL A 406 -16.91 20.66 -2.09
C VAL A 406 -17.37 21.68 -3.13
N GLU A 407 -17.24 22.98 -2.85
CA GLU A 407 -17.68 24.03 -3.77
C GLU A 407 -17.01 23.95 -5.14
N PRO A 408 -15.68 23.77 -5.26
CA PRO A 408 -15.04 23.60 -6.57
C PRO A 408 -15.58 22.40 -7.36
N TYR A 409 -15.79 21.25 -6.69
CA TYR A 409 -16.39 20.07 -7.29
C TYR A 409 -17.81 20.35 -7.82
N LEU A 410 -18.64 21.03 -7.02
CA LEU A 410 -19.99 21.40 -7.42
C LEU A 410 -19.99 22.45 -8.54
N ALA A 411 -19.02 23.37 -8.56
CA ALA A 411 -18.90 24.37 -9.62
C ALA A 411 -18.64 23.73 -10.99
N GLU A 412 -17.88 22.63 -11.04
CA GLU A 412 -17.71 21.84 -12.27
C GLU A 412 -19.02 21.15 -12.69
N LEU A 413 -19.77 20.59 -11.73
CA LEU A 413 -21.03 19.89 -12.01
C LEU A 413 -22.18 20.81 -12.43
N PHE A 414 -22.27 22.00 -11.81
CA PHE A 414 -23.28 23.03 -12.08
C PHE A 414 -22.76 24.15 -12.97
N PHE A 415 -21.71 23.91 -13.78
CA PHE A 415 -21.12 24.91 -14.67
C PHE A 415 -22.16 25.56 -15.61
N ASP A 416 -23.13 24.78 -16.08
CA ASP A 416 -24.23 25.24 -16.93
C ASP A 416 -25.42 25.84 -16.15
N ARG A 417 -25.43 25.70 -14.81
CA ARG A 417 -26.52 26.10 -13.90
C ARG A 417 -25.98 26.88 -12.69
N PRO A 418 -25.31 28.03 -12.90
CA PRO A 418 -24.66 28.79 -11.82
C PRO A 418 -25.65 29.30 -10.74
N ALA A 419 -26.90 29.56 -11.11
CA ALA A 419 -27.94 29.96 -10.15
C ALA A 419 -28.28 28.84 -9.15
N GLU A 420 -28.21 27.57 -9.55
CA GLU A 420 -28.41 26.44 -8.65
C GLU A 420 -27.24 26.29 -7.67
N MET A 421 -26.02 26.63 -8.11
CA MET A 421 -24.81 26.57 -7.28
C MET A 421 -24.86 27.53 -6.07
N GLU A 422 -25.48 28.69 -6.20
CA GLU A 422 -25.58 29.68 -5.11
C GLU A 422 -26.28 29.12 -3.86
N ALA A 423 -27.22 28.19 -4.03
CA ALA A 423 -27.91 27.53 -2.92
C ALA A 423 -27.01 26.57 -2.13
N TRP A 424 -25.86 26.17 -2.70
CA TRP A 424 -24.94 25.18 -2.15
C TRP A 424 -23.63 25.78 -1.62
N ARG A 425 -23.41 27.09 -1.79
CA ARG A 425 -22.26 27.77 -1.17
C ARG A 425 -22.33 27.76 0.35
N TRP A 426 -21.17 27.77 1.00
CA TRP A 426 -21.03 27.73 2.44
C TRP A 426 -21.91 28.77 3.18
N PRO A 427 -21.97 30.06 2.77
CA PRO A 427 -22.82 31.04 3.43
C PRO A 427 -24.31 30.68 3.43
N ALA A 428 -24.79 30.01 2.38
CA ALA A 428 -26.19 29.61 2.21
C ALA A 428 -26.56 28.39 3.05
N ILE A 429 -25.61 27.47 3.28
CA ILE A 429 -25.89 26.21 3.96
C ILE A 429 -25.45 26.17 5.43
N ARG A 430 -24.54 27.06 5.88
CA ARG A 430 -23.92 26.99 7.21
C ARG A 430 -24.92 26.82 8.35
N ALA A 431 -26.06 27.52 8.27
CA ALA A 431 -27.11 27.49 9.29
C ALA A 431 -27.90 26.15 9.32
N ARG A 432 -27.88 25.39 8.22
CA ARG A 432 -28.52 24.08 8.09
C ARG A 432 -27.59 22.94 8.47
N VAL A 433 -26.28 23.12 8.25
CA VAL A 433 -25.28 22.07 8.47
C VAL A 433 -24.77 22.06 9.90
N LEU A 434 -24.51 23.24 10.48
CA LEU A 434 -24.00 23.34 11.85
C LEU A 434 -25.09 22.98 12.88
N PRO A 435 -24.74 22.28 13.97
CA PRO A 435 -25.66 22.07 15.07
C PRO A 435 -26.13 23.42 15.62
N LYS A 436 -27.43 23.53 15.93
CA LYS A 436 -27.92 24.71 16.66
C LYS A 436 -27.20 24.78 18.02
N PRO A 437 -26.75 25.96 18.47
CA PRO A 437 -26.20 26.10 19.81
C PRO A 437 -27.24 25.61 20.81
N ARG A 438 -26.83 24.72 21.73
CA ARG A 438 -27.68 24.35 22.88
C ARG A 438 -27.83 25.62 23.71
N GLY A 439 -29.04 26.17 23.72
CA GLY A 439 -29.44 27.27 24.60
C GLY A 439 -29.54 26.82 26.04
#